data_AF-A0AAU9SNK7-F1
#
_entry.id   AF-A0AAU9SNK7-F1
#
_cell.length_a   1.000
_cell.length_b   1.000
_cell.length_c   1.000
_cell.angle_alpha   90.00
_cell.angle_beta   90.00
_cell.angle_gamma   90.00
#
_symmetry.space_group_name_H-M   'P 1'
#
loop_
_entity.id
_entity.type
_entity.pdbx_description
1 polymer ?
#
loop_
_entity_poly.entity_id
_entity_poly.type
_entity_poly.pdbx_seq_one_letter_code
_entity_poly.pdbx_strand_id
1 'polypeptide(L)'
;MSTSVLKIGVASIKTTITEKERDINRLVKTFLSNKNNTKKIIGLDTERVQKGRKQNKTALLQLCDEDNCLIVYLPSDEDDDGLPLSLFNFLNLPDFTFVGIGINNTLMKLESEFGLTCKNAVDVGSATWNLSSNRKAADLEFLIGNINSTEKPTSAVFDDWDDLLNKNQIKLAASNAYLAFGIGNVLLDGFGS
;
A
#
# COMPACT_ATOMS: atom_id res chain seq x y z
N MET A 1 13.54 12.46 -0.15
CA MET A 1 13.33 11.07 -0.59
C MET A 1 14.49 10.19 -0.16
N SER A 2 14.18 9.00 0.35
CA SER A 2 15.13 7.91 0.59
C SER A 2 14.69 6.67 -0.19
N THR A 3 15.62 5.94 -0.80
CA THR A 3 15.34 4.68 -1.50
C THR A 3 16.25 3.58 -1.00
N SER A 4 15.69 2.41 -0.74
CA SER A 4 16.42 1.21 -0.34
C SER A 4 15.78 -0.04 -0.95
N VAL A 5 16.51 -1.16 -0.96
CA VAL A 5 15.94 -2.46 -1.34
C VAL A 5 15.62 -3.20 -0.04
N LEU A 6 14.35 -3.57 0.14
CA LEU A 6 13.88 -4.31 1.29
C LEU A 6 13.68 -5.78 0.92
N LYS A 7 14.10 -6.67 1.83
CA LYS A 7 13.77 -8.10 1.74
C LYS A 7 12.45 -8.36 2.46
N ILE A 8 11.44 -8.73 1.70
CA ILE A 8 10.09 -9.06 2.18
C ILE A 8 9.84 -10.52 1.82
N GLY A 9 10.02 -11.42 2.79
CA GLY A 9 10.13 -12.85 2.54
C GLY A 9 11.25 -13.18 1.56
N VAL A 10 10.90 -13.81 0.44
CA VAL A 10 11.81 -14.14 -0.66
C VAL A 10 11.96 -13.01 -1.70
N ALA A 11 11.11 -11.99 -1.65
CA ALA A 11 11.11 -10.89 -2.59
C ALA A 11 12.10 -9.79 -2.17
N SER A 12 12.65 -9.09 -3.17
CA SER A 12 13.48 -7.90 -2.97
C SER A 12 12.80 -6.70 -3.64
N ILE A 13 12.23 -5.81 -2.84
CA ILE A 13 11.38 -4.72 -3.30
C ILE A 13 12.10 -3.39 -3.15
N LYS A 14 12.15 -2.61 -4.23
CA LYS A 14 12.70 -1.26 -4.21
C LYS A 14 11.71 -0.33 -3.52
N THR A 15 12.00 0.03 -2.28
CA THR A 15 11.14 0.87 -1.46
C THR A 15 11.65 2.31 -1.46
N THR A 16 10.76 3.26 -1.71
CA THR A 16 11.06 4.69 -1.73
C THR A 16 10.12 5.44 -0.81
N ILE A 17 10.68 6.26 0.09
CA ILE A 17 9.94 7.07 1.05
C ILE A 17 10.10 8.54 0.70
N THR A 18 9.01 9.29 0.66
CA THR A 18 9.04 10.71 0.32
C THR A 18 7.77 11.45 0.76
N GLU A 19 7.89 12.76 0.95
CA GLU A 19 6.77 13.71 1.03
C GLU A 19 6.75 14.67 -0.19
N LYS A 20 7.87 14.72 -0.94
CA LYS A 20 8.08 15.71 -1.99
C LYS A 20 7.28 15.37 -3.24
N GLU A 21 6.50 16.34 -3.73
CA GLU A 21 5.72 16.22 -4.96
C GLU A 21 6.53 15.67 -6.14
N ARG A 22 7.73 16.21 -6.38
CA ARG A 22 8.59 15.79 -7.50
C ARG A 22 8.89 14.29 -7.47
N ASP A 23 9.10 13.74 -6.28
CA ASP A 23 9.44 12.34 -6.09
C ASP A 23 8.20 11.44 -6.22
N ILE A 24 7.05 11.89 -5.69
CA ILE A 24 5.76 11.22 -5.89
C ILE A 24 5.42 11.15 -7.40
N ASN A 25 5.50 12.27 -8.11
CA ASN A 25 5.30 12.36 -9.56
C ASN A 25 6.19 11.39 -10.34
N ARG A 26 7.45 11.23 -9.91
CA ARG A 26 8.39 10.29 -10.53
C ARG A 26 8.01 8.84 -10.27
N LEU A 27 7.59 8.51 -9.06
CA LEU A 27 7.27 7.13 -8.66
C LEU A 27 5.94 6.66 -9.24
N VAL A 28 4.94 7.54 -9.36
CA VAL A 28 3.73 7.27 -10.15
C VAL A 28 4.09 6.87 -11.59
N LYS A 29 5.01 7.59 -12.24
CA LYS A 29 5.50 7.22 -13.58
C LYS A 29 6.18 5.85 -13.61
N THR A 30 6.86 5.45 -12.54
CA THR A 30 7.42 4.09 -12.41
C THR A 30 6.31 3.04 -12.47
N PHE A 31 5.22 3.19 -11.71
CA PHE A 31 4.09 2.25 -11.77
C PHE A 31 3.43 2.21 -13.15
N LEU A 32 3.22 3.38 -13.76
CA LEU A 32 2.61 3.49 -15.09
C LEU A 32 3.43 2.77 -16.17
N SER A 33 4.76 2.83 -16.06
CA SER A 33 5.70 2.25 -17.03
C SER A 33 6.20 0.86 -16.65
N ASN A 34 5.79 0.30 -15.51
CA ASN A 34 6.21 -1.04 -15.11
C ASN A 34 5.59 -2.09 -16.04
N LYS A 35 6.44 -2.78 -16.80
CA LYS A 35 6.07 -3.84 -17.73
C LYS A 35 5.90 -5.20 -17.06
N ASN A 36 6.50 -5.40 -15.89
CA ASN A 36 6.40 -6.63 -15.12
C ASN A 36 5.00 -6.75 -14.50
N ASN A 37 4.44 -5.62 -14.04
CA ASN A 37 3.06 -5.53 -13.59
C ASN A 37 2.06 -5.54 -14.78
N THR A 38 1.93 -6.69 -15.42
CA THR A 38 1.04 -6.92 -16.58
C THR A 38 -0.44 -6.83 -16.20
N LYS A 39 -0.79 -7.21 -14.96
CA LYS A 39 -2.17 -7.16 -14.45
C LYS A 39 -2.59 -5.79 -13.94
N LYS A 40 -1.67 -4.83 -13.86
CA LYS A 40 -1.93 -3.47 -13.36
C LYS A 40 -2.52 -3.46 -11.95
N ILE A 41 -2.06 -4.38 -11.11
CA ILE A 41 -2.46 -4.47 -9.70
C ILE A 41 -1.48 -3.68 -8.85
N ILE A 42 -2.00 -2.84 -7.95
CA ILE A 42 -1.23 -2.08 -6.97
C ILE A 42 -1.77 -2.45 -5.59
N GLY A 43 -0.90 -2.94 -4.72
CA GLY A 43 -1.22 -3.09 -3.31
C GLY A 43 -1.27 -1.71 -2.64
N LEU A 44 -2.31 -1.46 -1.88
CA LEU A 44 -2.57 -0.22 -1.18
C LEU A 44 -2.72 -0.49 0.31
N ASP A 45 -2.01 0.28 1.11
CA ASP A 45 -2.21 0.34 2.56
C ASP A 45 -2.06 1.78 3.07
N THR A 46 -2.44 2.01 4.32
CA THR A 46 -2.19 3.27 5.02
C THR A 46 -1.84 3.04 6.47
N GLU A 47 -0.97 3.89 7.03
CA GLU A 47 -0.70 3.92 8.47
C GLU A 47 -1.21 5.20 9.11
N ARG A 48 -1.66 5.09 10.36
CA ARG A 48 -2.24 6.20 11.12
C ARG A 48 -1.40 6.55 12.33
N VAL A 49 -1.35 7.84 12.62
CA VAL A 49 -0.73 8.38 13.84
C VAL A 49 -1.80 8.81 14.81
N GLN A 50 -1.60 8.50 16.08
CA GLN A 50 -2.40 9.04 17.18
C GLN A 50 -1.69 10.26 17.77
N LYS A 51 -2.21 11.46 17.47
CA LYS A 51 -1.76 12.69 18.10
C LYS A 51 -2.64 12.99 19.32
N GLY A 52 -2.06 12.82 20.50
CA GLY A 52 -2.74 13.06 21.78
C GLY A 52 -4.00 12.22 21.97
N ARG A 53 -4.96 12.71 22.75
CA ARG A 53 -6.12 11.91 23.20
C ARG A 53 -7.28 11.79 22.20
N LYS A 54 -7.25 12.44 21.03
CA LYS A 54 -8.45 12.59 20.18
C LYS A 54 -8.27 12.52 18.66
N GLN A 55 -7.06 12.59 18.10
CA GLN A 55 -6.89 12.61 16.64
C GLN A 55 -6.05 11.44 16.16
N ASN A 56 -6.71 10.44 15.59
CA ASN A 56 -6.05 9.45 14.74
C ASN A 56 -6.14 10.01 13.32
N LYS A 57 -5.03 10.39 12.68
CA LYS A 57 -5.01 10.86 11.28
C LYS A 57 -4.18 9.90 10.42
N THR A 58 -4.51 9.74 9.15
CA THR A 58 -3.64 9.01 8.23
C THR A 58 -2.35 9.79 8.04
N ALA A 59 -1.22 9.15 8.30
CA ALA A 59 0.08 9.76 8.15
C ALA A 59 0.81 9.24 6.92
N LEU A 60 0.56 7.99 6.53
CA LEU A 60 1.20 7.38 5.38
C LEU A 60 0.19 6.78 4.40
N LEU A 61 0.53 6.88 3.12
CA LEU A 61 -0.04 6.09 2.04
C LEU A 61 1.06 5.18 1.46
N GLN A 62 0.80 3.89 1.38
CA GLN A 62 1.70 2.94 0.72
C GLN A 62 1.08 2.39 -0.56
N LEU A 63 1.87 2.36 -1.61
CA LEU A 63 1.52 1.78 -2.90
C LEU A 63 2.64 0.84 -3.34
N CYS A 64 2.38 -0.45 -3.50
CA CYS A 64 3.38 -1.40 -3.98
C CYS A 64 2.91 -2.14 -5.25
N ASP A 65 3.85 -2.41 -6.16
CA ASP A 65 3.71 -3.42 -7.19
C ASP A 65 4.76 -4.54 -6.99
N GLU A 66 5.00 -5.34 -8.03
CA GLU A 66 5.96 -6.44 -8.01
C GLU A 66 7.40 -6.00 -7.68
N ASP A 67 7.81 -4.80 -8.11
CA ASP A 67 9.21 -4.37 -8.06
C ASP A 67 9.44 -3.17 -7.14
N ASN A 68 8.41 -2.33 -6.96
CA ASN A 68 8.52 -1.04 -6.34
C ASN A 68 7.49 -0.89 -5.23
N CYS A 69 7.90 -0.29 -4.12
CA CYS A 69 6.97 0.24 -3.14
C CYS A 69 7.24 1.72 -2.88
N LEU A 70 6.19 2.52 -2.90
CA LEU A 70 6.19 3.92 -2.58
C LEU A 70 5.51 4.12 -1.24
N ILE A 71 6.19 4.78 -0.30
CA ILE A 71 5.66 5.22 0.99
C ILE A 71 5.62 6.74 0.96
N VAL A 72 4.42 7.31 0.96
CA VAL A 72 4.18 8.76 0.93
C VAL A 72 3.83 9.23 2.34
N TYR A 73 4.56 10.21 2.86
CA TYR A 73 4.06 10.99 4.00
C TYR A 73 2.95 11.90 3.51
N LEU A 74 1.79 11.80 4.13
CA LEU A 74 0.64 12.63 3.83
C LEU A 74 0.71 13.93 4.64
N PRO A 75 0.28 15.07 4.05
CA PRO A 75 0.35 16.36 4.71
C PRO A 75 -0.48 16.40 6.01
N SER A 76 0.06 17.06 7.02
CA SER A 76 -0.67 17.43 8.23
C SER A 76 -1.69 18.54 7.91
N ASP A 77 -2.58 18.85 8.87
CA ASP A 77 -3.55 19.95 8.69
C ASP A 77 -2.87 21.34 8.62
N GLU A 78 -1.60 21.42 9.00
CA GLU A 78 -0.80 22.66 9.03
C GLU A 78 -0.04 22.90 7.71
N ASP A 79 -0.02 21.91 6.81
CA ASP A 79 0.67 21.98 5.53
C ASP A 79 -0.26 22.58 4.46
N ASP A 80 0.20 23.64 3.79
CA ASP A 80 -0.52 24.27 2.66
C ASP A 80 -0.21 23.57 1.31
N ASP A 81 0.74 22.62 1.33
CA ASP A 81 1.14 21.83 0.16
C ASP A 81 0.17 20.64 -0.04
N GLY A 82 -0.68 20.75 -1.05
CA GLY A 82 -1.57 19.69 -1.46
C GLY A 82 -0.85 18.48 -2.08
N LEU A 83 -1.52 17.32 -2.09
CA LEU A 83 -0.99 16.13 -2.76
C LEU A 83 -0.95 16.33 -4.29
N PRO A 84 0.05 15.74 -4.99
CA PRO A 84 0.19 15.96 -6.42
C PRO A 84 -0.99 15.41 -7.21
N LEU A 85 -1.47 16.17 -8.19
CA LEU A 85 -2.57 15.75 -9.08
C LEU A 85 -2.27 14.42 -9.80
N SER A 86 -1.00 14.10 -10.05
CA SER A 86 -0.61 12.82 -10.66
C SER A 86 -0.97 11.61 -9.79
N LEU A 87 -0.89 11.75 -8.46
CA LEU A 87 -1.27 10.70 -7.51
C LEU A 87 -2.78 10.49 -7.54
N PHE A 88 -3.55 11.59 -7.47
CA PHE A 88 -5.01 11.53 -7.58
C PHE A 88 -5.46 10.88 -8.91
N ASN A 89 -4.88 11.31 -10.03
CA ASN A 89 -5.19 10.75 -11.34
C ASN A 89 -4.84 9.26 -11.40
N PHE A 90 -3.68 8.86 -10.85
CA PHE A 90 -3.24 7.47 -10.81
C PHE A 90 -4.21 6.58 -10.04
N LEU A 91 -4.63 6.97 -8.83
CA LEU A 91 -5.60 6.23 -8.01
C LEU A 91 -6.98 6.09 -8.69
N ASN A 92 -7.27 6.93 -9.68
CA ASN A 92 -8.52 6.94 -10.44
C ASN A 92 -8.40 6.38 -11.87
N LEU A 93 -7.24 5.84 -12.26
CA LEU A 93 -7.10 5.17 -13.55
C LEU A 93 -7.92 3.87 -13.57
N PRO A 94 -8.82 3.68 -14.54
CA PRO A 94 -9.69 2.50 -14.59
C PRO A 94 -8.93 1.21 -14.90
N ASP A 95 -7.77 1.31 -15.59
CA ASP A 95 -6.96 0.16 -15.99
C ASP A 95 -6.17 -0.43 -14.82
N PHE A 96 -6.03 0.30 -13.72
CA PHE A 96 -5.34 -0.17 -12.51
C PHE A 96 -6.34 -0.66 -11.48
N THR A 97 -5.99 -1.73 -10.78
CA THR A 97 -6.75 -2.23 -9.63
C THR A 97 -5.95 -2.03 -8.36
N PHE A 98 -6.52 -1.36 -7.37
CA PHE A 98 -5.88 -1.06 -6.10
C PHE A 98 -6.41 -2.03 -5.03
N VAL A 99 -5.56 -2.91 -4.55
CA VAL A 99 -5.95 -4.00 -3.67
C VAL A 99 -5.47 -3.71 -2.26
N GLY A 100 -6.33 -3.91 -1.26
CA GLY A 100 -5.96 -3.75 0.13
C GLY A 100 -6.68 -4.71 1.06
N ILE A 101 -6.16 -4.87 2.28
CA ILE A 101 -6.69 -5.80 3.29
C ILE A 101 -7.52 -5.01 4.31
N GLY A 102 -8.84 -5.15 4.29
CA GLY A 102 -9.74 -4.40 5.16
C GLY A 102 -9.81 -2.90 4.84
N ILE A 103 -9.52 -2.50 3.59
CA ILE A 103 -9.27 -1.10 3.22
C ILE A 103 -10.51 -0.24 3.06
N ASN A 104 -11.73 -0.77 3.15
CA ASN A 104 -12.93 0.04 2.97
C ASN A 104 -12.98 1.27 3.90
N ASN A 105 -12.60 1.10 5.18
CA ASN A 105 -12.51 2.21 6.13
C ASN A 105 -11.37 3.17 5.76
N THR A 106 -10.24 2.62 5.31
CA THR A 106 -9.07 3.39 4.84
C THR A 106 -9.42 4.30 3.67
N LEU A 107 -10.17 3.82 2.68
CA LEU A 107 -10.59 4.61 1.53
C LEU A 107 -11.49 5.79 1.92
N MET A 108 -12.47 5.56 2.79
CA MET A 108 -13.33 6.64 3.31
C MET A 108 -12.50 7.74 3.99
N LYS A 109 -11.46 7.34 4.73
CA LYS A 109 -10.55 8.28 5.39
C LYS A 109 -9.67 9.03 4.41
N LEU A 110 -9.11 8.36 3.40
CA LEU A 110 -8.32 9.01 2.36
C LEU A 110 -9.14 10.07 1.61
N GLU A 111 -10.41 9.77 1.33
CA GLU A 111 -11.32 10.73 0.71
C GLU A 111 -11.64 11.89 1.67
N SER A 112 -12.03 11.61 2.92
CA SER A 112 -12.43 12.66 3.87
C SER A 112 -11.28 13.54 4.35
N GLU A 113 -10.07 12.98 4.48
CA GLU A 113 -8.89 13.67 5.04
C GLU A 113 -8.04 14.33 3.94
N PHE A 114 -8.06 13.82 2.70
CA PHE A 114 -7.16 14.29 1.62
C PHE A 114 -7.85 14.49 0.26
N GLY A 115 -9.14 14.18 0.12
CA GLY A 115 -9.83 14.19 -1.16
C GLY A 115 -9.34 13.10 -2.13
N LEU A 116 -8.58 12.12 -1.65
CA LEU A 116 -8.07 11.03 -2.47
C LEU A 116 -9.12 9.92 -2.58
N THR A 117 -9.70 9.80 -3.76
CA THR A 117 -10.57 8.69 -4.12
C THR A 117 -9.76 7.61 -4.86
N CYS A 118 -10.27 6.38 -4.82
CA CYS A 118 -9.71 5.26 -5.57
C CYS A 118 -10.80 4.57 -6.37
N LYS A 119 -10.74 4.69 -7.71
CA LYS A 119 -11.87 4.31 -8.59
C LYS A 119 -12.10 2.81 -8.66
N ASN A 120 -11.03 2.03 -8.65
CA ASN A 120 -11.08 0.58 -8.82
C ASN A 120 -10.35 -0.09 -7.65
N ALA A 121 -10.93 0.04 -6.46
CA ALA A 121 -10.39 -0.54 -5.24
C ALA A 121 -11.05 -1.90 -4.93
N VAL A 122 -10.24 -2.86 -4.49
CA VAL A 122 -10.69 -4.20 -4.08
C VAL A 122 -10.21 -4.47 -2.66
N ASP A 123 -11.16 -4.65 -1.75
CA ASP A 123 -10.89 -5.13 -0.40
C ASP A 123 -10.84 -6.66 -0.41
N VAL A 124 -9.67 -7.24 -0.15
CA VAL A 124 -9.49 -8.70 -0.06
C VAL A 124 -9.81 -9.27 1.32
N GLY A 125 -10.02 -8.43 2.35
CA GLY A 125 -10.56 -8.80 3.66
C GLY A 125 -9.88 -9.97 4.42
N SER A 126 -10.38 -10.28 5.61
CA SER A 126 -9.96 -11.47 6.39
C SER A 126 -10.59 -12.77 5.88
N ALA A 127 -11.67 -12.68 5.10
CA ALA A 127 -12.38 -13.84 4.55
C ALA A 127 -11.54 -14.62 3.52
N THR A 128 -10.55 -13.97 2.89
CA THR A 128 -9.62 -14.63 1.97
C THR A 128 -8.65 -15.57 2.68
N TRP A 129 -8.47 -15.40 3.99
CA TRP A 129 -7.66 -16.27 4.84
C TRP A 129 -8.29 -17.64 5.11
N ASN A 130 -9.59 -17.79 4.84
CA ASN A 130 -10.36 -19.02 5.03
C ASN A 130 -10.62 -19.77 3.72
N LEU A 131 -9.99 -19.38 2.60
CA LEU A 131 -10.06 -20.15 1.36
C LEU A 131 -9.31 -21.48 1.56
N SER A 132 -10.00 -22.45 2.12
CA SER A 132 -9.57 -23.85 2.17
C SER A 132 -10.07 -24.54 0.89
N SER A 133 -9.19 -25.33 0.26
CA SER A 133 -9.44 -26.26 -0.87
C SER A 133 -9.33 -25.77 -2.33
N ASN A 134 -8.27 -25.03 -2.70
CA ASN A 134 -7.83 -24.87 -4.12
C ASN A 134 -6.34 -24.47 -4.24
N ARG A 135 -5.71 -24.60 -5.42
CA ARG A 135 -4.30 -24.18 -5.64
C ARG A 135 -4.01 -22.72 -5.23
N LYS A 136 -4.97 -21.81 -5.47
CA LYS A 136 -4.89 -20.41 -5.03
C LYS A 136 -4.71 -20.26 -3.51
N ALA A 137 -5.22 -21.21 -2.71
CA ALA A 137 -5.03 -21.23 -1.26
C ALA A 137 -3.58 -21.56 -0.87
N ALA A 138 -2.96 -22.53 -1.52
CA ALA A 138 -1.57 -22.91 -1.25
C ALA A 138 -0.59 -21.80 -1.66
N ASP A 139 -0.84 -21.15 -2.81
CA ASP A 139 -0.04 -19.99 -3.25
C ASP A 139 -0.19 -18.80 -2.29
N LEU A 140 -1.42 -18.57 -1.80
CA LEU A 140 -1.74 -17.55 -0.81
C LEU A 140 -1.10 -17.88 0.55
N GLU A 141 -1.17 -19.12 1.04
CA GLU A 141 -0.52 -19.58 2.27
C GLU A 141 1.00 -19.50 2.18
N PHE A 142 1.58 -19.84 1.03
CA PHE A 142 3.02 -19.70 0.79
C PHE A 142 3.44 -18.23 0.78
N LEU A 143 2.69 -17.36 0.07
CA LEU A 143 2.94 -15.93 0.05
C LEU A 143 2.85 -15.34 1.46
N ILE A 144 1.75 -15.63 2.17
CA ILE A 144 1.50 -15.22 3.54
C ILE A 144 2.60 -15.76 4.46
N GLY A 145 2.98 -17.03 4.37
CA GLY A 145 4.00 -17.65 5.23
C GLY A 145 5.40 -17.05 5.01
N ASN A 146 5.73 -16.71 3.77
CA ASN A 146 6.98 -16.02 3.44
C ASN A 146 7.00 -14.57 3.97
N ILE A 147 5.86 -13.88 3.97
CA ILE A 147 5.76 -12.49 4.46
C ILE A 147 5.64 -12.47 5.99
N ASN A 148 4.88 -13.39 6.59
CA ASN A 148 4.62 -13.53 8.03
C ASN A 148 5.83 -14.00 8.87
N SER A 149 6.99 -14.23 8.26
CA SER A 149 8.23 -14.40 9.04
C SER A 149 8.74 -13.08 9.64
N THR A 150 8.10 -11.93 9.36
CA THR A 150 8.31 -10.70 10.12
C THR A 150 7.00 -9.92 10.30
N GLU A 151 6.39 -10.09 11.48
CA GLU A 151 5.29 -9.30 12.07
C GLU A 151 3.94 -9.36 11.33
N LYS A 152 2.91 -9.80 12.07
CA LYS A 152 1.51 -9.87 11.61
C LYS A 152 1.06 -8.47 11.14
N PRO A 153 0.28 -8.35 10.05
CA PRO A 153 -0.35 -7.09 9.68
C PRO A 153 -1.13 -6.59 10.89
N THR A 154 -0.67 -5.50 11.48
CA THR A 154 -1.30 -4.91 12.65
C THR A 154 -2.10 -3.71 12.19
N SER A 155 -3.23 -3.46 12.85
CA SER A 155 -4.04 -2.25 12.68
C SER A 155 -3.36 -1.03 13.31
N ALA A 156 -2.04 -0.94 13.18
CA ALA A 156 -1.23 -0.28 14.19
C ALA A 156 -1.23 1.23 14.01
N VAL A 157 -2.06 1.85 14.83
CA VAL A 157 -1.88 3.22 15.29
C VAL A 157 -0.57 3.25 16.08
N PHE A 158 0.39 4.07 15.68
CA PHE A 158 1.55 4.36 16.52
C PHE A 158 1.68 5.87 16.76
N ASP A 159 2.22 6.22 17.92
CA ASP A 159 2.36 7.61 18.36
C ASP A 159 3.49 8.37 17.60
N ASP A 160 4.43 7.66 16.95
CA ASP A 160 5.71 8.20 16.46
C ASP A 160 5.95 8.11 14.93
N TRP A 161 4.93 8.15 14.04
CA TRP A 161 5.23 8.29 12.59
C TRP A 161 5.44 9.74 12.12
N ASP A 162 5.34 10.71 13.02
CA ASP A 162 5.62 12.13 12.76
C ASP A 162 7.12 12.40 12.56
N ASP A 163 8.00 11.61 13.20
CA ASP A 163 9.45 11.82 13.23
C ASP A 163 10.17 10.63 12.57
N LEU A 164 10.54 10.77 11.30
CA LEU A 164 11.44 9.88 10.54
C LEU A 164 11.29 8.36 10.77
N LEU A 165 10.65 7.66 9.82
CA LEU A 165 10.43 6.22 9.94
C LEU A 165 11.71 5.42 10.20
N ASN A 166 11.66 4.57 11.21
CA ASN A 166 12.71 3.60 11.45
C ASN A 166 12.62 2.42 10.45
N LYS A 167 13.68 1.61 10.37
CA LYS A 167 13.77 0.50 9.41
C LYS A 167 12.65 -0.54 9.57
N ASN A 168 12.16 -0.77 10.79
CA ASN A 168 11.11 -1.74 11.06
C ASN A 168 9.75 -1.21 10.60
N GLN A 169 9.45 0.06 10.90
CA GLN A 169 8.27 0.76 10.40
C GLN A 169 8.22 0.77 8.86
N ILE A 170 9.33 1.12 8.21
CA ILE A 170 9.45 1.08 6.75
C ILE A 170 9.16 -0.33 6.21
N LYS A 171 9.74 -1.35 6.84
CA LYS A 171 9.57 -2.74 6.41
C LYS A 171 8.13 -3.22 6.61
N LEU A 172 7.50 -2.90 7.74
CA LEU A 172 6.12 -3.27 8.03
C LEU A 172 5.17 -2.63 7.01
N ALA A 173 5.25 -1.32 6.82
CA ALA A 173 4.43 -0.56 5.88
C ALA A 173 4.57 -1.09 4.44
N ALA A 174 5.80 -1.35 3.99
CA ALA A 174 6.03 -1.95 2.68
C ALA A 174 5.51 -3.40 2.59
N SER A 175 5.61 -4.18 3.67
CA SER A 175 5.15 -5.56 3.70
C SER A 175 3.62 -5.68 3.64
N ASN A 176 2.88 -4.79 4.31
CA ASN A 176 1.42 -4.79 4.27
C ASN A 176 0.89 -4.51 2.86
N ALA A 177 1.36 -3.43 2.23
CA ALA A 177 0.97 -3.09 0.86
C ALA A 177 1.46 -4.15 -0.15
N TYR A 178 2.68 -4.69 0.01
CA TYR A 178 3.17 -5.76 -0.87
C TYR A 178 2.38 -7.07 -0.70
N LEU A 179 1.96 -7.40 0.52
CA LEU A 179 1.06 -8.52 0.78
C LEU A 179 -0.26 -8.31 0.02
N ALA A 180 -0.88 -7.14 0.15
CA ALA A 180 -2.12 -6.84 -0.58
C ALA A 180 -1.97 -6.97 -2.10
N PHE A 181 -0.86 -6.48 -2.67
CA PHE A 181 -0.50 -6.70 -4.08
C PHE A 181 -0.47 -8.18 -4.42
N GLY A 182 0.27 -8.98 -3.66
CA GLY A 182 0.44 -10.41 -3.93
C GLY A 182 -0.88 -11.20 -3.80
N ILE A 183 -1.71 -10.89 -2.80
CA ILE A 183 -3.05 -11.47 -2.65
C ILE A 183 -3.91 -11.12 -3.87
N GLY A 184 -3.93 -9.85 -4.25
CA GLY A 184 -4.64 -9.39 -5.45
C GLY A 184 -4.18 -10.14 -6.70
N ASN A 185 -2.87 -10.31 -6.86
CA ASN A 185 -2.26 -10.99 -7.99
C ASN A 185 -2.70 -12.46 -8.11
N VAL A 186 -2.86 -13.16 -6.97
CA VAL A 186 -3.32 -14.57 -6.92
C VAL A 186 -4.83 -14.69 -7.11
N LEU A 187 -5.60 -13.80 -6.46
CA LEU A 187 -7.06 -13.92 -6.43
C LEU A 187 -7.72 -13.43 -7.71
N LEU A 188 -7.26 -12.30 -8.25
CA LEU A 188 -7.80 -11.67 -9.46
C LEU A 188 -7.37 -12.38 -10.75
N ASP A 189 -6.55 -13.44 -10.63
CA ASP A 189 -6.14 -14.36 -11.69
C ASP A 189 -7.30 -15.25 -12.19
N GLY A 190 -8.47 -14.67 -12.47
CA GLY A 190 -9.67 -15.41 -12.85
C GLY A 190 -10.83 -14.58 -13.39
N PHE A 191 -10.68 -13.25 -13.54
CA PHE A 191 -11.70 -12.38 -14.14
C PHE A 191 -11.42 -12.04 -15.62
N GLY A 192 -10.50 -12.76 -16.26
CA GLY A 192 -10.12 -12.54 -17.66
C GLY A 192 -9.94 -13.84 -18.42
N SER A 193 -11.06 -14.43 -18.84
CA SER A 193 -11.16 -15.28 -20.04
C SER A 193 -12.61 -15.35 -20.49
#